data_AF-A0A5E7B403-F1
#
_entry.id   AF-A0A5E7B403-F1
#
_cell.length_a   1.000
_cell.length_b   1.000
_cell.length_c   1.000
_cell.angle_alpha   90.00
_cell.angle_beta   90.00
_cell.angle_gamma   90.00
#
_symmetry.space_group_name_H-M   'P 1'
#
loop_
_entity.id
_entity.type
_entity.pdbx_description
1 polymer ?
#
loop_
_entity_poly.entity_id
_entity_poly.type
_entity_poly.pdbx_seq_one_letter_code
_entity_poly.pdbx_strand_id
1 'polypeptide(L)' 'MLYDRDAQGGELFHVYTEPFEGRFFFEIIQRKNGYAGYGAANVAVRLAAMAKSRSGRIRHAKL' A
#
# COMPACT_ATOMS: atom_id res chain seq x y z
N MET A 1 5.58 -5.88 -2.12
CA MET A 1 4.29 -6.58 -1.97
C MET A 1 4.02 -6.76 -0.49
N LEU A 2 2.83 -6.43 -0.02
CA LEU A 2 2.43 -6.58 1.38
C LEU A 2 1.46 -7.75 1.52
N TYR A 3 1.38 -8.27 2.75
CA TYR A 3 0.63 -9.49 3.08
C TYR A 3 -0.07 -9.33 4.43
N ASP A 4 -1.26 -9.89 4.55
CA ASP A 4 -1.97 -10.07 5.82
C ASP A 4 -2.70 -11.42 5.83
N ARG A 5 -2.87 -12.00 7.02
CA ARG A 5 -3.58 -13.26 7.22
C ARG A 5 -4.47 -13.17 8.44
N ASP A 6 -5.74 -13.57 8.28
CA ASP A 6 -6.67 -13.61 9.41
C ASP A 6 -6.58 -14.95 10.19
N ALA A 7 -7.25 -14.99 11.34
CA ALA A 7 -7.28 -16.16 12.21
C ALA A 7 -7.98 -17.39 11.59
N GLN A 8 -8.82 -17.19 10.57
CA GLN A 8 -9.52 -18.26 9.86
C GLN A 8 -8.71 -18.80 8.68
N GLY A 9 -7.51 -18.24 8.43
CA GLY A 9 -6.63 -18.65 7.34
C GLY A 9 -6.90 -17.91 6.03
N GLY A 10 -7.75 -16.90 6.02
CA GLY A 10 -7.92 -15.95 4.92
C GLY A 10 -6.64 -15.18 4.66
N GLU A 11 -6.30 -14.94 3.40
CA GLU A 11 -5.09 -14.22 3.01
C GLU A 11 -5.42 -12.98 2.18
N LEU A 12 -4.67 -11.91 2.42
CA LEU A 12 -4.68 -10.68 1.63
C LEU A 12 -3.28 -10.40 1.11
N PHE A 13 -3.14 -10.33 -0.20
CA PHE A 13 -1.96 -9.79 -0.86
C PHE A 13 -2.31 -8.43 -1.42
N HIS A 14 -1.45 -7.44 -1.26
CA HIS A 14 -1.70 -6.13 -1.83
C HIS A 14 -0.44 -5.37 -2.22
N VAL A 15 -0.59 -4.55 -3.25
CA VAL A 15 0.45 -3.68 -3.80
C VAL A 15 -0.12 -2.29 -4.03
N TYR A 16 0.73 -1.29 -3.85
CA TYR A 16 0.40 0.10 -4.09
C TYR A 16 1.15 0.62 -5.31
N THR A 17 0.48 1.43 -6.11
CA THR A 17 1.16 2.23 -7.14
C THR A 17 1.83 3.45 -6.51
N GLU A 18 2.70 4.10 -7.27
CA GLU A 18 3.10 5.46 -6.92
C GLU A 18 1.91 6.43 -6.98
N PRO A 19 1.93 7.54 -6.22
CA PRO A 19 0.91 8.57 -6.30
C PRO A 19 0.92 9.28 -7.67
N PHE A 20 -0.19 9.17 -8.39
CA PHE A 20 -0.47 9.89 -9.62
C PHE A 20 -0.59 11.38 -9.31
N GLU A 21 0.30 12.19 -9.90
CA GLU A 21 0.44 13.64 -9.65
C GLU A 21 0.45 14.05 -8.17
N GLY A 22 0.84 13.14 -7.26
CA GLY A 22 0.83 13.40 -5.83
C GLY A 22 -0.55 13.49 -5.19
N ARG A 23 -1.61 13.03 -5.87
CA ARG A 23 -2.99 13.11 -5.40
C ARG A 23 -3.51 11.76 -4.94
N PHE A 24 -3.81 10.88 -5.88
CA PHE A 24 -4.34 9.55 -5.61
C PHE A 24 -3.34 8.48 -6.06
N PHE A 25 -3.45 7.31 -5.46
CA PHE A 25 -2.72 6.11 -5.84
C PHE A 25 -3.74 4.98 -5.91
N PHE A 26 -3.40 3.90 -6.59
CA PHE A 26 -4.23 2.71 -6.63
C PHE A 26 -3.64 1.64 -5.72
N GLU A 27 -4.54 0.90 -5.10
CA GLU A 27 -4.22 -0.31 -4.35
C GLU A 27 -4.84 -1.49 -5.09
N ILE A 28 -4.00 -2.45 -5.45
CA ILE A 28 -4.45 -3.69 -6.08
C ILE A 28 -4.37 -4.77 -5.00
N ILE A 29 -5.51 -5.41 -4.73
CA ILE A 29 -5.63 -6.46 -3.71
C ILE A 29 -6.01 -7.79 -4.34
N GLN A 30 -5.48 -8.86 -3.77
CA GLN A 30 -5.93 -10.23 -4.01
C GLN A 30 -6.33 -10.84 -2.68
N ARG A 31 -7.61 -11.23 -2.58
CA ARG A 31 -8.16 -11.96 -1.42
C ARG A 31 -8.19 -13.44 -1.74
N LYS A 32 -7.80 -14.27 -0.78
CA LYS A 32 -7.93 -15.73 -0.83
C LYS A 32 -8.62 -16.25 0.42
N ASN A 33 -9.22 -17.44 0.30
CA ASN A 33 -9.82 -18.20 1.40
C ASN A 33 -10.79 -17.39 2.27
N GLY A 34 -11.59 -16.50 1.64
CA GLY A 34 -12.64 -15.75 2.34
C GLY A 34 -12.17 -14.57 3.18
N TYR A 35 -10.92 -14.09 3.04
CA TYR A 35 -10.43 -12.94 3.79
C TYR A 35 -11.35 -11.72 3.62
N ALA A 36 -11.97 -11.28 4.72
CA ALA A 36 -12.97 -10.21 4.75
C ALA A 36 -12.42 -8.87 5.29
N GLY A 37 -11.21 -8.86 5.86
CA GLY A 37 -10.60 -7.67 6.44
C GLY A 37 -10.14 -6.63 5.40
N TYR A 38 -9.48 -5.58 5.86
CA TYR A 38 -8.93 -4.52 4.99
C TYR A 38 -7.39 -4.39 5.09
N GLY A 39 -6.70 -5.33 5.74
CA GLY A 39 -5.25 -5.25 5.89
C GLY A 39 -4.78 -4.10 6.80
N ALA A 40 -5.51 -3.82 7.89
CA ALA A 40 -5.23 -2.68 8.79
C ALA A 40 -3.79 -2.66 9.32
N ALA A 41 -3.16 -3.83 9.49
CA ALA A 41 -1.75 -3.96 9.87
C ALA A 41 -0.79 -3.22 8.90
N ASN A 42 -1.19 -3.05 7.65
CA ASN A 42 -0.35 -2.52 6.58
C ASN A 42 -0.48 -0.99 6.39
N VAL A 43 -1.29 -0.31 7.21
CA VAL A 43 -1.50 1.15 7.14
C VAL A 43 -0.22 1.93 7.40
N ALA A 44 0.58 1.53 8.40
CA ALA A 44 1.83 2.22 8.73
C ALA A 44 2.86 2.14 7.59
N VAL A 45 2.93 0.97 6.93
CA VAL A 45 3.84 0.76 5.79
C VAL A 45 3.43 1.62 4.60
N ARG A 46 2.12 1.74 4.34
CA ARG A 46 1.58 2.64 3.32
C ARG A 46 1.93 4.11 3.60
N LEU A 47 1.75 4.58 4.83
CA LEU A 47 2.10 5.96 5.23
C LEU A 47 3.60 6.23 5.05
N ALA A 48 4.47 5.28 5.44
CA ALA A 48 5.91 5.41 5.27
C ALA A 48 6.32 5.45 3.78
N ALA A 49 5.73 4.60 2.94
CA ALA A 49 5.99 4.59 1.51
C ALA A 49 5.55 5.91 0.83
N MET A 50 4.39 6.46 1.21
CA MET A 50 3.92 7.76 0.72
C MET A 50 4.83 8.91 1.18
N ALA A 51 5.28 8.89 2.44
CA ALA A 51 6.22 9.88 2.96
C ALA A 51 7.56 9.86 2.20
N LYS A 52 8.08 8.65 1.90
CA LYS A 52 9.29 8.47 1.10
C LYS A 52 9.13 9.00 -0.33
N SER A 53 8.01 8.71 -0.99
CA SER A 53 7.71 9.20 -2.35
C SER A 53 7.68 10.73 -2.43
N ARG A 54 7.07 11.41 -1.44
CA ARG A 54 7.06 12.88 -1.35
C ARG A 54 8.46 13.48 -1.24
N SER A 55 9.34 12.85 -0.45
CA SER A 55 10.74 13.27 -0.31
C SER A 55 11.55 13.08 -1.61
N GLY A 56 11.30 12.00 -2.34
CA GLY A 56 11.95 11.72 -3.64
C GLY A 56 11.60 12.75 -4.73
N ARG A 57 10.35 13.21 -4.77
CA ARG A 57 9.88 14.20 -5.77
C ARG A 57 10.45 15.61 -5.53
N ILE A 58 10.68 16.01 -4.27
CA ILE A 58 11.36 17.28 -3.92
C ILE A 58 12.81 17.29 -4.46
N ARG A 59 13.47 16.12 -4.52
CA ARG A 59 14.84 16.01 -5.03
C ARG A 59 14.94 16.10 -6.56
N HIS A 60 13.89 15.70 -7.29
CA HIS A 60 13.86 15.76 -8.76
C HIS A 60 13.38 17.11 -9.32
N ALA A 61 12.61 17.89 -8.55
CA ALA A 61 12.13 19.21 -8.99
C ALA A 61 13.19 20.34 -8.90
N LYS A 62 14.46 19.99 -8.66
CA LYS A 62 15.57 20.92 -8.47
C LYS A 62 16.61 20.74 -9.58
N LEU A 63 16.22 21.02 -10.82
CA LEU A 63 17.09 21.11 -12.00
C LEU A 63 16.58 22.22 -12.92
#